data_AF-A0A1H4BL75-F1
#
_entry.id   AF-A0A1H4BL75-F1
#
_cell.length_a   1.000
_cell.length_b   1.000
_cell.length_c   1.000
_cell.angle_alpha   90.00
_cell.angle_beta   90.00
_cell.angle_gamma   90.00
#
_symmetry.space_group_name_H-M   'P 1'
#
loop_
_entity.id
_entity.type
_entity.pdbx_description
1 polymer ?
#
loop_
_entity_poly.entity_id
_entity_poly.type
_entity_poly.pdbx_seq_one_letter_code
_entity_poly.pdbx_strand_id
1 'polypeptide(L)'
;MQQEAIKQSHFIYWASGIVSICGIIFEVLFGALGSYILGDGVKQYTLTISLFLTGMGIGASISERVMKRLILAFIWIEFMVALIGGFSSFMMFGMTAFAPDGTDALFLYSVTLLIGALTGLELPILIRKANEIGVGLNRSTARVLFSDYAGGLIGGLLFVFLLRPQLGMVKSAFFVGLINLSVALVVLYLFRKEIAKLKIHILAGTVIGLLLLTGLFFGEEMAFSFEQKLYKDPIIFNENSAYQKIVLTKEQGDTRLYLDGSLQFSSSDEYRYHETLVHPPMSEAEEAKNVLVLGGGDGLAVRELLKYKQLEDITLVDLDPAVTDLANTNYHLLQLNEGALKDEKVTVYNKDAFEFLEKGNRFYDVIIIDLPDPNNESLNKLYTREFYSLIRNHLRPGGAAMIQATSPVFATEVYWTIDETIRSTGLETENFHLDIPSFGNWGFIMASRERIELKNLDISVETTYLTGDLLRAFTVFGKDEDREIINRKGNRVSLEPNTLINPHLIEKYEQAWDNY
;
A
#
# COMPACT_ATOMS: atom_id res chain seq x y z
N MET A 1 42.54 20.24 27.32
CA MET A 1 41.70 19.22 27.97
C MET A 1 40.25 19.67 28.14
N GLN A 2 39.93 20.79 28.83
CA GLN A 2 38.54 21.18 29.09
C GLN A 2 37.71 21.53 27.84
N GLN A 3 38.29 22.22 26.84
CA GLN A 3 37.62 22.50 25.55
C GLN A 3 37.43 21.25 24.66
N GLU A 4 38.33 20.26 24.74
CA GLU A 4 38.25 19.00 23.96
C GLU A 4 37.12 18.12 24.51
N ALA A 5 36.98 18.04 25.84
CA ALA A 5 35.88 17.35 26.52
C ALA A 5 34.50 17.98 26.26
N ILE A 6 34.41 19.32 26.23
CA ILE A 6 33.16 20.02 25.88
C ILE A 6 32.75 19.72 24.43
N LYS A 7 33.70 19.73 23.48
CA LYS A 7 33.41 19.39 22.08
C LYS A 7 32.98 17.92 21.93
N GLN A 8 33.64 17.00 22.62
CA GLN A 8 33.28 15.57 22.61
C GLN A 8 31.88 15.32 23.20
N SER A 9 31.54 15.96 24.32
CA SER A 9 30.20 15.82 24.93
C SER A 9 29.08 16.40 24.07
N HIS A 10 29.30 17.56 23.42
CA HIS A 10 28.34 18.11 22.47
C HIS A 10 28.13 17.18 21.27
N PHE A 11 29.19 16.58 20.74
CA PHE A 11 29.08 15.64 19.64
C PHE A 11 28.34 14.36 20.04
N ILE A 12 28.53 13.85 21.26
CA ILE A 12 27.75 12.69 21.75
C ILE A 12 26.24 12.96 21.73
N TYR A 13 25.82 14.17 22.14
CA TYR A 13 24.39 14.53 22.07
C TYR A 13 23.89 14.60 20.63
N TRP A 14 24.66 15.21 19.72
CA TRP A 14 24.32 15.25 18.29
C TRP A 14 24.28 13.86 17.65
N ALA A 15 25.26 13.01 17.95
CA ALA A 15 25.31 11.64 17.48
C ALA A 15 24.07 10.88 17.94
N SER A 16 23.67 11.01 19.22
CA SER A 16 22.43 10.41 19.72
C SER A 16 21.19 10.83 18.93
N GLY A 17 21.06 12.11 18.57
CA GLY A 17 19.92 12.57 17.79
C GLY A 17 19.90 12.02 16.36
N ILE A 18 21.05 11.99 15.68
CA ILE A 18 21.15 11.47 14.31
C ILE A 18 20.89 9.96 14.27
N VAL A 19 21.41 9.23 15.25
CA VAL A 19 21.21 7.79 15.35
C VAL A 19 19.74 7.47 15.65
N SER A 20 19.11 8.24 16.53
CA SER A 20 17.66 8.14 16.78
C SER A 20 16.82 8.41 15.53
N ILE A 21 17.17 9.44 14.74
CA ILE A 21 16.58 9.70 13.42
C ILE A 21 16.67 8.44 12.56
N CYS A 22 17.84 7.81 12.47
CA CYS A 22 18.04 6.61 11.65
C CYS A 22 17.26 5.40 12.17
N GLY A 23 17.24 5.19 13.49
CA GLY A 23 16.48 4.11 14.13
C GLY A 23 14.99 4.22 13.84
N ILE A 24 14.40 5.40 14.00
CA ILE A 24 12.98 5.63 13.69
C ILE A 24 12.70 5.54 12.20
N ILE A 25 13.61 6.00 11.33
CA ILE A 25 13.44 5.80 9.89
C ILE A 25 13.40 4.30 9.56
N PHE A 26 14.27 3.46 10.13
CA PHE A 26 14.21 2.02 9.93
C PHE A 26 12.91 1.40 10.47
N GLU A 27 12.45 1.81 11.66
CA GLU A 27 11.18 1.35 12.23
C GLU A 27 9.99 1.63 11.29
N VAL A 28 9.83 2.88 10.84
CA VAL A 28 8.73 3.26 9.94
C VAL A 28 8.89 2.61 8.56
N LEU A 29 10.13 2.48 8.06
CA LEU A 29 10.44 1.80 6.81
C LEU A 29 10.06 0.32 6.85
N PHE A 30 10.27 -0.38 7.98
CA PHE A 30 9.86 -1.78 8.13
C PHE A 30 8.33 -1.92 8.19
N GLY A 31 7.63 -0.99 8.84
CA GLY A 31 6.17 -0.95 8.82
C GLY A 31 5.63 -0.74 7.40
N ALA A 32 6.26 0.16 6.63
CA ALA A 32 5.91 0.41 5.24
C ALA A 32 6.19 -0.80 4.32
N LEU A 33 7.34 -1.47 4.49
CA LEU A 33 7.68 -2.70 3.75
C LEU A 33 6.70 -3.83 4.07
N GLY A 34 6.39 -4.02 5.35
CA GLY A 34 5.40 -5.01 5.78
C GLY A 34 4.04 -4.73 5.16
N SER A 35 3.54 -3.49 5.26
CA SER A 35 2.26 -3.10 4.66
C SER A 35 2.22 -3.31 3.14
N TYR A 36 3.33 -3.06 2.45
CA TYR A 36 3.41 -3.19 1.00
C TYR A 36 3.52 -4.64 0.52
N ILE A 37 4.30 -5.47 1.22
CA ILE A 37 4.59 -6.85 0.80
C ILE A 37 3.61 -7.86 1.42
N LEU A 38 3.30 -7.69 2.70
CA LEU A 38 2.50 -8.64 3.51
C LEU A 38 1.03 -8.22 3.65
N GLY A 39 0.64 -7.04 3.16
CA GLY A 39 -0.70 -6.48 3.35
C GLY A 39 -0.96 -6.01 4.79
N ASP A 40 -2.21 -5.61 5.07
CA ASP A 40 -2.71 -5.14 6.39
C ASP A 40 -1.81 -4.09 7.06
N GLY A 41 -1.96 -2.82 6.63
CA GLY A 41 -1.13 -1.74 7.13
C GLY A 41 -1.14 -1.64 8.66
N VAL A 42 -2.31 -1.66 9.29
CA VAL A 42 -2.43 -1.51 10.74
C VAL A 42 -1.72 -2.64 11.49
N LYS A 43 -1.88 -3.90 11.08
CA LYS A 43 -1.17 -5.03 11.70
C LYS A 43 0.33 -4.91 11.53
N GLN A 44 0.83 -4.56 10.34
CA GLN A 44 2.26 -4.52 10.09
C GLN A 44 2.96 -3.39 10.84
N TYR A 45 2.35 -2.20 10.91
CA TYR A 45 2.87 -1.11 11.75
C TYR A 45 2.81 -1.49 13.24
N THR A 46 1.71 -2.09 13.71
CA THR A 46 1.55 -2.50 15.12
C THR A 46 2.59 -3.53 15.53
N LEU A 47 2.79 -4.57 14.71
CA LEU A 47 3.80 -5.62 14.97
C LEU A 47 5.22 -5.05 14.90
N THR A 48 5.49 -4.20 13.91
CA THR A 48 6.80 -3.58 13.74
C THR A 48 7.16 -2.72 14.95
N ILE A 49 6.29 -1.79 15.36
CA ILE A 49 6.50 -0.95 16.55
C ILE A 49 6.69 -1.84 17.78
N SER A 50 5.81 -2.83 17.99
CA SER A 50 5.88 -3.71 19.16
C SER A 50 7.19 -4.50 19.24
N LEU A 51 7.63 -5.07 18.12
CA LEU A 51 8.88 -5.81 18.03
C LEU A 51 10.10 -4.90 18.14
N PHE A 52 10.05 -3.70 17.55
CA PHE A 52 11.13 -2.74 17.61
C PHE A 52 11.34 -2.22 19.04
N LEU A 53 10.25 -1.83 19.74
CA LEU A 53 10.27 -1.45 21.15
C LEU A 53 10.75 -2.60 22.06
N THR A 54 10.28 -3.83 21.80
CA THR A 54 10.73 -5.03 22.53
C THR A 54 12.22 -5.25 22.32
N GLY A 55 12.70 -5.14 21.07
CA GLY A 55 14.10 -5.15 20.72
C GLY A 55 14.87 -4.12 21.52
N MET A 56 14.42 -2.86 21.51
CA MET A 56 15.06 -1.79 22.28
C MET A 56 15.18 -2.11 23.76
N GLY A 57 14.15 -2.70 24.38
CA GLY A 57 14.20 -3.16 25.77
C GLY A 57 15.26 -4.25 26.00
N ILE A 58 15.34 -5.24 25.10
CA ILE A 58 16.36 -6.29 25.14
C ILE A 58 17.76 -5.69 25.01
N GLY A 59 17.96 -4.78 24.04
CA GLY A 59 19.20 -4.07 23.81
C GLY A 59 19.67 -3.27 25.04
N ALA A 60 18.75 -2.51 25.63
CA ALA A 60 19.01 -1.73 26.83
C ALA A 60 19.43 -2.62 28.01
N SER A 61 18.81 -3.80 28.19
CA SER A 61 19.21 -4.77 29.21
C SER A 61 20.59 -5.37 28.94
N ILE A 62 20.90 -5.75 27.68
CA ILE A 62 22.22 -6.28 27.30
C ILE A 62 23.32 -5.22 27.55
N SER A 63 23.00 -3.94 27.41
CA SER A 63 23.95 -2.83 27.64
C SER A 63 24.55 -2.84 29.05
N GLU A 64 23.88 -3.41 30.06
CA GLU A 64 24.42 -3.58 31.42
C GLU A 64 25.67 -4.45 31.46
N ARG A 65 25.79 -5.40 30.53
CA ARG A 65 26.98 -6.27 30.40
C ARG A 65 28.13 -5.57 29.68
N VAL A 66 27.85 -4.49 28.95
CA VAL A 66 28.85 -3.71 28.20
C VAL A 66 29.42 -2.62 29.11
N MET A 67 30.44 -3.00 29.89
CA MET A 67 31.05 -2.11 30.89
C MET A 67 32.42 -1.55 30.48
N LYS A 68 32.99 -2.01 29.36
CA LYS A 68 34.34 -1.61 28.91
C LYS A 68 34.32 -1.27 27.42
N ARG A 69 35.19 -0.33 27.01
CA ARG A 69 35.36 0.11 25.61
C ARG A 69 34.04 0.61 24.99
N LEU A 70 33.31 1.44 25.74
CA LEU A 70 31.98 1.97 25.38
C LEU A 70 31.94 2.55 23.95
N ILE A 71 32.90 3.38 23.60
CA ILE A 71 33.00 3.97 22.25
C ILE A 71 33.19 2.91 21.16
N LEU A 72 34.02 1.89 21.43
CA LEU A 72 34.26 0.84 20.45
C LEU A 72 33.01 -0.02 20.25
N ALA A 73 32.29 -0.32 21.34
CA ALA A 73 31.01 -1.01 21.27
C ALA A 73 30.00 -0.20 20.44
N PHE A 74 29.87 1.10 20.72
CA PHE A 74 29.02 2.02 19.96
C PHE A 74 29.34 1.97 18.45
N ILE A 75 30.62 2.12 18.07
CA ILE A 75 31.03 2.10 16.65
C ILE A 75 30.65 0.79 15.95
N TRP A 76 30.80 -0.37 16.62
CA TRP A 76 30.43 -1.65 16.03
C TRP A 76 28.92 -1.84 15.96
N ILE A 77 28.17 -1.33 16.93
CA ILE A 77 26.70 -1.34 16.89
C ILE A 77 26.25 -0.53 15.67
N GLU A 78 26.75 0.69 15.50
CA GLU A 78 26.41 1.53 14.34
C GLU A 78 26.80 0.88 13.00
N PHE A 79 27.95 0.20 12.94
CA PHE A 79 28.33 -0.57 11.75
C PHE A 79 27.36 -1.71 11.46
N MET A 80 26.86 -2.40 12.49
CA MET A 80 25.86 -3.46 12.34
C MET A 80 24.51 -2.90 11.94
N VAL A 81 24.04 -1.80 12.55
CA VAL A 81 22.80 -1.11 12.16
C VAL A 81 22.90 -0.61 10.72
N ALA A 82 24.01 0.02 10.35
CA ALA A 82 24.23 0.51 8.99
C ALA A 82 24.20 -0.63 7.96
N LEU A 83 24.84 -1.77 8.27
CA LEU A 83 24.90 -2.91 7.36
C LEU A 83 23.56 -3.67 7.29
N ILE A 84 23.02 -4.10 8.43
CA ILE A 84 21.78 -4.89 8.48
C ILE A 84 20.60 -4.03 8.06
N GLY A 85 20.47 -2.82 8.61
CA GLY A 85 19.43 -1.87 8.25
C GLY A 85 19.57 -1.42 6.80
N GLY A 86 20.78 -1.12 6.33
CA GLY A 86 20.99 -0.70 4.94
C GLY A 86 20.58 -1.76 3.90
N PHE A 87 20.88 -3.04 4.15
CA PHE A 87 20.53 -4.13 3.25
C PHE A 87 19.13 -4.72 3.48
N SER A 88 18.45 -4.36 4.56
CA SER A 88 17.16 -4.94 4.97
C SER A 88 16.09 -4.88 3.87
N SER A 89 15.79 -3.69 3.30
CA SER A 89 14.80 -3.53 2.23
C SER A 89 15.15 -4.38 1.01
N PHE A 90 16.41 -4.32 0.57
CA PHE A 90 16.87 -5.08 -0.60
C PHE A 90 16.72 -6.59 -0.38
N MET A 91 17.13 -7.07 0.79
CA MET A 91 17.00 -8.48 1.15
C MET A 91 15.54 -8.91 1.32
N MET A 92 14.66 -8.02 1.78
CA MET A 92 13.22 -8.29 1.88
C MET A 92 12.63 -8.62 0.50
N PHE A 93 12.88 -7.79 -0.52
CA PHE A 93 12.47 -8.08 -1.90
C PHE A 93 13.08 -9.39 -2.43
N GLY A 94 14.34 -9.67 -2.09
CA GLY A 94 14.98 -10.94 -2.44
C GLY A 94 14.34 -12.15 -1.75
N MET A 95 13.92 -12.02 -0.49
CA MET A 95 13.21 -13.08 0.24
C MET A 95 11.86 -13.34 -0.39
N THR A 96 11.06 -12.30 -0.67
CA THR A 96 9.76 -12.44 -1.35
C THR A 96 9.89 -13.08 -2.73
N ALA A 97 10.95 -12.76 -3.49
CA ALA A 97 11.13 -13.29 -4.83
C ALA A 97 11.69 -14.73 -4.91
N PHE A 98 12.39 -15.22 -3.88
CA PHE A 98 13.13 -16.49 -3.95
C PHE A 98 12.88 -17.47 -2.82
N ALA A 99 12.39 -17.00 -1.68
CA ALA A 99 12.15 -17.85 -0.53
C ALA A 99 10.72 -18.42 -0.56
N PRO A 100 10.46 -19.53 0.16
CA PRO A 100 9.10 -20.04 0.33
C PRO A 100 8.20 -19.04 1.06
N ASP A 101 6.90 -19.14 0.80
CA ASP A 101 5.87 -18.28 1.39
C ASP A 101 5.97 -18.19 2.92
N GLY A 102 5.81 -16.98 3.47
CA GLY A 102 5.93 -16.67 4.90
C GLY A 102 7.36 -16.48 5.42
N THR A 103 8.39 -16.77 4.60
CA THR A 103 9.79 -16.52 4.99
C THR A 103 10.11 -15.03 5.06
N ASP A 104 9.46 -14.24 4.22
CA ASP A 104 9.53 -12.77 4.17
C ASP A 104 9.00 -12.12 5.46
N ALA A 105 7.84 -12.56 5.97
CA ALA A 105 7.31 -12.11 7.26
C ALA A 105 8.28 -12.44 8.41
N LEU A 106 8.80 -13.67 8.45
CA LEU A 106 9.78 -14.08 9.46
C LEU A 106 11.06 -13.23 9.38
N PHE A 107 11.55 -12.96 8.15
CA PHE A 107 12.71 -12.12 7.93
C PHE A 107 12.48 -10.69 8.44
N LEU A 108 11.37 -10.06 8.04
CA LEU A 108 11.03 -8.70 8.44
C LEU A 108 10.99 -8.58 9.96
N TYR A 109 10.23 -9.44 10.63
CA TYR A 109 10.08 -9.42 12.09
C TYR A 109 11.40 -9.70 12.83
N SER A 110 12.24 -10.57 12.28
CA SER A 110 13.56 -10.87 12.85
C SER A 110 14.52 -9.68 12.71
N VAL A 111 14.54 -9.03 11.54
CA VAL A 111 15.36 -7.84 11.29
C VAL A 111 14.87 -6.67 12.14
N THR A 112 13.56 -6.45 12.26
CA THR A 112 12.97 -5.41 13.11
C THR A 112 13.40 -5.58 14.57
N LEU A 113 13.27 -6.79 15.12
CA LEU A 113 13.70 -7.09 16.49
C LEU A 113 15.21 -6.87 16.67
N LEU A 114 16.01 -7.28 15.69
CA LEU A 114 17.47 -7.16 15.72
C LEU A 114 17.93 -5.70 15.68
N ILE A 115 17.40 -4.90 14.75
CA ILE A 115 17.70 -3.46 14.66
C ILE A 115 17.21 -2.75 15.91
N GLY A 116 15.99 -3.03 16.38
CA GLY A 116 15.49 -2.50 17.65
C GLY A 116 16.46 -2.80 18.81
N ALA A 117 16.97 -4.03 18.90
CA ALA A 117 17.95 -4.40 19.93
C ALA A 117 19.30 -3.69 19.79
N LEU A 118 19.78 -3.47 18.57
CA LEU A 118 20.99 -2.69 18.32
C LEU A 118 20.78 -1.22 18.74
N THR A 119 19.68 -0.59 18.33
CA THR A 119 19.32 0.78 18.73
C THR A 119 19.19 0.91 20.26
N GLY A 120 18.56 -0.08 20.91
CA GLY A 120 18.40 -0.09 22.37
C GLY A 120 19.70 -0.16 23.16
N LEU A 121 20.77 -0.72 22.58
CA LEU A 121 22.11 -0.76 23.20
C LEU A 121 22.78 0.61 23.24
N GLU A 122 22.48 1.49 22.30
CA GLU A 122 23.24 2.74 22.06
C GLU A 122 23.01 3.77 23.16
N LEU A 123 21.75 3.98 23.54
CA LEU A 123 21.35 5.04 24.46
C LEU A 123 22.06 4.92 25.84
N PRO A 124 22.08 3.75 26.51
CA PRO A 124 22.82 3.58 27.76
C PRO A 124 24.35 3.76 27.59
N ILE A 125 24.91 3.32 26.46
CA ILE A 125 26.35 3.44 26.18
C ILE A 125 26.74 4.92 26.04
N LEU A 126 25.96 5.71 25.30
CA LEU A 126 26.20 7.15 25.13
C LEU A 126 26.04 7.92 26.44
N ILE A 127 25.01 7.61 27.24
CA ILE A 127 24.79 8.24 28.57
C ILE A 127 25.97 7.96 29.50
N ARG A 128 26.42 6.70 29.59
CA ARG A 128 27.58 6.31 30.41
C ARG A 128 28.84 7.04 29.97
N LYS A 129 29.10 7.13 28.66
CA LYS A 129 30.27 7.84 28.14
C LYS A 129 30.19 9.36 28.38
N ALA A 130 29.01 9.97 28.23
CA ALA A 130 28.82 11.38 28.56
C ALA A 130 29.11 11.69 30.04
N ASN A 131 28.74 10.75 30.94
CA ASN A 131 29.08 10.84 32.36
C ASN A 131 30.59 10.69 32.61
N GLU A 132 31.29 9.77 31.92
CA GLU A 132 32.76 9.64 31.99
C GLU A 132 33.49 10.94 31.59
N ILE A 133 32.94 11.73 30.67
CA ILE A 133 33.53 12.99 30.17
C ILE A 133 33.28 14.17 31.15
N GLY A 134 32.60 13.93 32.27
CA GLY A 134 32.44 14.89 33.37
C GLY A 134 31.15 15.71 33.35
N VAL A 135 30.14 15.29 32.59
CA VAL A 135 28.79 15.86 32.66
C VAL A 135 27.96 15.05 33.66
N GLY A 136 27.44 15.71 34.70
CA GLY A 136 26.65 15.02 35.74
C GLY A 136 25.51 14.19 35.17
N LEU A 137 25.34 12.96 35.70
CA LEU A 137 24.44 11.92 35.18
C LEU A 137 23.05 12.44 34.79
N ASN A 138 22.36 13.16 35.68
CA ASN A 138 21.00 13.68 35.40
C ASN A 138 20.95 14.61 34.18
N ARG A 139 21.99 15.44 33.99
CA ARG A 139 22.07 16.38 32.86
C ARG A 139 22.41 15.66 31.56
N SER A 140 23.26 14.64 31.63
CA SER A 140 23.60 13.77 30.49
C SER A 140 22.37 12.99 30.03
N THR A 141 21.70 12.30 30.94
CA THR A 141 20.48 11.53 30.65
C THR A 141 19.40 12.41 30.01
N ALA A 142 19.09 13.57 30.60
CA ALA A 142 18.05 14.45 30.08
C ALA A 142 18.36 14.99 28.67
N ARG A 143 19.62 15.34 28.38
CA ARG A 143 20.02 15.87 27.07
C ARG A 143 20.03 14.82 25.98
N VAL A 144 20.51 13.62 26.31
CA VAL A 144 20.51 12.49 25.36
C VAL A 144 19.07 12.09 25.05
N LEU A 145 18.21 11.92 26.06
CA LEU A 145 16.78 11.62 25.86
C LEU A 145 16.05 12.70 25.07
N PHE A 146 16.32 13.99 25.34
CA PHE A 146 15.73 15.07 24.54
C PHE A 146 16.14 14.99 23.08
N SER A 147 17.43 14.74 22.82
CA SER A 147 17.94 14.61 21.45
C SER A 147 17.37 13.38 20.74
N ASP A 148 17.15 12.30 21.48
CA ASP A 148 16.52 11.08 21.00
C ASP A 148 15.05 11.32 20.60
N TYR A 149 14.22 11.87 21.49
CA TYR A 149 12.83 12.19 21.15
C TYR A 149 12.68 13.21 20.01
N ALA A 150 13.53 14.25 19.99
CA ALA A 150 13.54 15.21 18.89
C ALA A 150 13.98 14.55 17.57
N GLY A 151 14.97 13.65 17.65
CA GLY A 151 15.43 12.86 16.53
C GLY A 151 14.32 11.97 15.97
N GLY A 152 13.57 11.29 16.83
CA GLY A 152 12.49 10.42 16.39
C GLY A 152 11.37 11.14 15.64
N LEU A 153 10.93 12.32 16.11
CA LEU A 153 9.96 13.13 15.38
C LEU A 153 10.49 13.54 13.99
N ILE A 154 11.74 13.99 13.92
CA ILE A 154 12.38 14.40 12.67
C ILE A 154 12.51 13.20 11.73
N GLY A 155 12.89 12.02 12.24
CA GLY A 155 13.04 10.80 11.46
C GLY A 155 11.74 10.37 10.79
N GLY A 156 10.64 10.32 11.53
CA GLY A 156 9.32 9.98 10.98
C GLY A 156 8.88 10.96 9.88
N LEU A 157 9.04 12.26 10.10
CA LEU A 157 8.69 13.29 9.11
C LEU A 157 9.58 13.24 7.87
N LEU A 158 10.89 13.04 8.04
CA LEU A 158 11.84 12.90 6.92
C LEU A 158 11.51 11.67 6.09
N PHE A 159 11.15 10.55 6.71
CA PHE A 159 10.77 9.36 5.96
C PHE A 159 9.54 9.60 5.10
N VAL A 160 8.45 10.09 5.70
CA VAL A 160 7.16 10.26 5.00
C VAL A 160 7.22 11.32 3.91
N PHE A 161 7.83 12.48 4.17
CA PHE A 161 7.76 13.62 3.24
C PHE A 161 8.96 13.76 2.30
N LEU A 162 10.09 13.09 2.58
CA LEU A 162 11.32 13.27 1.80
C LEU A 162 11.88 11.95 1.28
N LEU A 163 12.21 11.01 2.16
CA LEU A 163 12.93 9.78 1.78
C LEU A 163 12.04 8.82 0.98
N ARG A 164 10.83 8.51 1.45
CA ARG A 164 9.90 7.63 0.72
C ARG A 164 9.56 8.18 -0.68
N PRO A 165 9.14 9.44 -0.85
CA PRO A 165 8.78 9.95 -2.17
C PRO A 165 9.95 10.11 -3.15
N GLN A 166 11.14 10.49 -2.66
CA GLN A 166 12.27 10.81 -3.56
C GLN A 166 13.23 9.63 -3.80
N LEU A 167 13.39 8.74 -2.82
CA LEU A 167 14.36 7.64 -2.86
C LEU A 167 13.68 6.26 -2.86
N GLY A 168 12.37 6.16 -2.58
CA GLY A 168 11.70 4.88 -2.41
C GLY A 168 12.23 4.07 -1.23
N MET A 169 11.80 2.82 -1.07
CA MET A 169 12.12 2.03 0.13
C MET A 169 13.56 1.51 0.16
N VAL A 170 14.11 1.10 -1.00
CA VAL A 170 15.44 0.47 -1.08
C VAL A 170 16.56 1.50 -0.91
N LYS A 171 16.57 2.58 -1.70
CA LYS A 171 17.62 3.62 -1.58
C LYS A 171 17.54 4.35 -0.24
N SER A 172 16.34 4.52 0.32
CA SER A 172 16.20 5.10 1.67
C SER A 172 16.95 4.28 2.72
N ALA A 173 16.83 2.95 2.73
CA ALA A 173 17.57 2.10 3.67
C ALA A 173 19.09 2.25 3.52
N PHE A 174 19.61 2.18 2.29
CA PHE A 174 21.05 2.38 2.04
C PHE A 174 21.53 3.78 2.43
N PHE A 175 20.75 4.81 2.13
CA PHE A 175 21.06 6.19 2.47
C PHE A 175 21.12 6.40 3.99
N VAL A 176 20.14 5.88 4.74
CA VAL A 176 20.12 5.93 6.21
C VAL A 176 21.28 5.13 6.80
N GLY A 177 21.60 3.97 6.22
CA GLY A 177 22.79 3.20 6.59
C GLY A 177 24.09 4.00 6.42
N LEU A 178 24.22 4.79 5.35
CA LEU A 178 25.38 5.67 5.13
C LEU A 178 25.44 6.81 6.16
N ILE A 179 24.30 7.33 6.62
CA ILE A 179 24.25 8.33 7.69
C ILE A 179 24.77 7.71 9.01
N ASN A 180 24.27 6.54 9.42
CA ASN A 180 24.75 5.86 10.63
C ASN A 180 26.24 5.53 10.54
N LEU A 181 26.70 5.01 9.40
CA LEU A 181 28.12 4.77 9.16
C LEU A 181 28.94 6.06 9.30
N SER A 182 28.44 7.17 8.77
CA SER A 182 29.13 8.46 8.85
C SER A 182 29.26 8.94 10.30
N VAL A 183 28.21 8.80 11.11
CA VAL A 183 28.26 9.10 12.55
C VAL A 183 29.32 8.23 13.23
N ALA A 184 29.32 6.92 12.98
CA ALA A 184 30.29 5.99 13.54
C ALA A 184 31.74 6.35 13.18
N LEU A 185 32.00 6.73 11.92
CA LEU A 185 33.31 7.15 11.45
C LEU A 185 33.77 8.47 12.09
N VAL A 186 32.85 9.42 12.31
CA VAL A 186 33.19 10.66 13.02
C VAL A 186 33.50 10.38 14.50
N VAL A 187 32.73 9.51 15.17
CA VAL A 187 33.04 9.08 16.54
C VAL A 187 34.39 8.36 16.60
N LEU A 188 34.66 7.44 15.67
CA LEU A 188 35.94 6.75 15.52
C LEU A 188 37.11 7.73 15.39
N TYR A 189 36.93 8.81 14.61
CA TYR A 189 37.92 9.86 14.45
C TYR A 189 38.11 10.69 15.74
N LEU A 190 37.03 11.11 16.40
CA LEU A 190 37.07 11.93 17.61
C LEU A 190 37.73 11.21 18.80
N PHE A 191 37.51 9.90 18.91
CA PHE A 191 38.03 9.07 20.00
C PHE A 191 39.23 8.21 19.56
N ARG A 192 39.87 8.52 18.44
CA ARG A 192 40.99 7.75 17.87
C ARG A 192 42.15 7.48 18.83
N LYS A 193 42.34 8.33 19.84
CA LYS A 193 43.39 8.19 20.86
C LYS A 193 43.07 7.10 21.90
N GLU A 194 41.80 6.76 22.09
CA GLU A 194 41.31 5.75 23.04
C GLU A 194 41.21 4.35 22.42
N ILE A 195 41.36 4.24 21.09
CA ILE A 195 41.05 3.04 20.32
C ILE A 195 42.33 2.35 19.86
N ALA A 196 42.57 1.15 20.40
CA ALA A 196 43.61 0.27 19.91
C ALA A 196 43.26 -0.28 18.51
N LYS A 197 44.28 -0.49 17.66
CA LYS A 197 44.13 -1.06 16.31
C LYS A 197 43.15 -0.28 15.39
N LEU A 198 43.17 1.06 15.49
CA LEU A 198 42.34 1.99 14.71
C LEU A 198 42.19 1.62 13.21
N LYS A 199 43.28 1.19 12.56
CA LYS A 199 43.29 0.81 11.13
C LYS A 199 42.28 -0.28 10.78
N ILE A 200 42.03 -1.24 11.67
CA ILE A 200 41.07 -2.34 11.42
C ILE A 200 39.64 -1.78 11.39
N HIS A 201 39.30 -0.89 12.31
CA HIS A 201 37.98 -0.28 12.39
C HIS A 201 37.72 0.67 11.22
N ILE A 202 38.74 1.43 10.80
CA ILE A 202 38.66 2.24 9.58
C ILE A 202 38.43 1.34 8.36
N LEU A 203 39.21 0.26 8.21
CA LEU A 203 39.04 -0.68 7.10
C LEU A 203 37.64 -1.28 7.07
N ALA A 204 37.12 -1.73 8.21
CA ALA A 204 35.77 -2.26 8.32
C ALA A 204 34.72 -1.22 7.90
N GLY A 205 34.82 0.01 8.41
CA GLY A 205 33.91 1.09 8.04
C GLY A 205 34.00 1.47 6.55
N THR A 206 35.20 1.46 5.96
CA THR A 206 35.38 1.69 4.52
C THR A 206 34.74 0.58 3.69
N VAL A 207 34.92 -0.69 4.07
CA VAL A 207 34.30 -1.82 3.37
C VAL A 207 32.77 -1.73 3.45
N ILE A 208 32.20 -1.47 4.62
CA ILE A 208 30.75 -1.28 4.80
C ILE A 208 30.28 -0.10 3.95
N GLY A 209 31.00 1.02 3.94
CA GLY A 209 30.66 2.19 3.14
C GLY A 209 30.66 1.91 1.64
N LEU A 210 31.63 1.15 1.13
CA LEU A 210 31.64 0.73 -0.27
C LEU A 210 30.47 -0.19 -0.61
N LEU A 211 30.10 -1.12 0.27
CA LEU A 211 28.94 -1.99 0.09
C LEU A 211 27.64 -1.18 0.06
N LEU A 212 27.46 -0.25 1.01
CA LEU A 212 26.26 0.59 1.08
C LEU A 212 26.17 1.57 -0.10
N LEU A 213 27.29 2.16 -0.55
CA LEU A 213 27.32 2.99 -1.75
C LEU A 213 26.96 2.18 -3.00
N THR A 214 27.48 0.96 -3.11
CA THR A 214 27.12 0.05 -4.22
C THR A 214 25.62 -0.25 -4.19
N GLY A 215 25.07 -0.55 -3.00
CA GLY A 215 23.63 -0.73 -2.82
C GLY A 215 22.80 0.52 -3.14
N LEU A 216 23.27 1.71 -2.78
CA LEU A 216 22.57 2.96 -3.07
C LEU A 216 22.45 3.24 -4.58
N PHE A 217 23.50 2.93 -5.36
CA PHE A 217 23.51 3.19 -6.80
C PHE A 217 22.91 2.04 -7.64
N PHE A 218 23.12 0.78 -7.25
CA PHE A 218 22.74 -0.40 -8.03
C PHE A 218 21.64 -1.25 -7.39
N GLY A 219 21.32 -1.02 -6.12
CA GLY A 219 20.38 -1.85 -5.36
C GLY A 219 18.95 -1.76 -5.88
N GLU A 220 18.53 -0.61 -6.41
CA GLU A 220 17.20 -0.46 -7.01
C GLU A 220 17.08 -1.21 -8.34
N GLU A 221 18.07 -1.11 -9.23
CA GLU A 221 18.09 -1.87 -10.50
C GLU A 221 18.09 -3.38 -10.23
N MET A 222 18.84 -3.84 -9.22
CA MET A 222 18.82 -5.24 -8.82
C MET A 222 17.51 -5.64 -8.14
N ALA A 223 16.93 -4.78 -7.30
CA ALA A 223 15.62 -5.04 -6.70
C ALA A 223 14.54 -5.14 -7.78
N PHE A 224 14.59 -4.29 -8.81
CA PHE A 224 13.71 -4.39 -9.97
C PHE A 224 13.86 -5.73 -10.72
N SER A 225 15.08 -6.28 -10.79
CA SER A 225 15.28 -7.62 -11.38
C SER A 225 14.62 -8.75 -10.57
N PHE A 226 14.44 -8.55 -9.25
CA PHE A 226 13.67 -9.46 -8.40
C PHE A 226 12.17 -9.22 -8.56
N GLU A 227 11.77 -7.96 -8.61
CA GLU A 227 10.39 -7.54 -8.86
C GLU A 227 9.86 -8.09 -10.19
N GLN A 228 10.66 -8.07 -11.27
CA GLN A 228 10.30 -8.70 -12.54
C GLN A 228 9.95 -10.18 -12.41
N LYS A 229 10.52 -10.92 -11.44
CA LYS A 229 10.16 -12.33 -11.22
C LYS A 229 8.81 -12.52 -10.55
N LEU A 230 8.26 -11.47 -9.92
CA LEU A 230 6.90 -11.48 -9.37
C LEU A 230 5.86 -11.42 -10.49
N TYR A 231 6.25 -10.95 -11.68
CA TYR A 231 5.36 -10.84 -12.83
C TYR A 231 5.67 -11.92 -13.85
N LYS A 232 4.60 -12.51 -14.40
CA LYS A 232 4.70 -13.52 -15.45
C LYS A 232 5.32 -12.95 -16.73
N ASP A 233 4.91 -11.73 -17.09
CA ASP A 233 5.23 -11.08 -18.36
C ASP A 233 6.25 -9.93 -18.15
N PRO A 234 7.02 -9.52 -19.18
CA PRO A 234 7.99 -8.43 -19.07
C PRO A 234 7.36 -7.10 -18.67
N ILE A 235 7.95 -6.42 -17.69
CA ILE A 235 7.57 -5.07 -17.27
C ILE A 235 8.00 -4.06 -18.35
N ILE A 236 7.03 -3.31 -18.87
CA ILE A 236 7.22 -2.26 -19.87
C ILE A 236 7.06 -0.85 -19.29
N PHE A 237 6.50 -0.74 -18.09
CA PHE A 237 6.36 0.51 -17.35
C PHE A 237 6.37 0.22 -15.85
N ASN A 238 7.08 1.05 -15.08
CA ASN A 238 7.12 0.96 -13.62
C ASN A 238 7.24 2.36 -13.03
N GLU A 239 6.27 2.76 -12.22
CA GLU A 239 6.28 4.03 -11.50
C GLU A 239 5.81 3.83 -10.04
N ASN A 240 6.41 4.55 -9.10
CA ASN A 240 5.88 4.67 -7.74
C ASN A 240 5.24 6.05 -7.61
N SER A 241 3.91 6.11 -7.50
CA SER A 241 3.20 7.36 -7.23
C SER A 241 3.20 7.66 -5.72
N ALA A 242 2.60 8.80 -5.34
CA ALA A 242 2.37 9.09 -3.92
C ALA A 242 1.39 8.10 -3.26
N TYR A 243 0.54 7.44 -4.07
CA TYR A 243 -0.56 6.60 -3.62
C TYR A 243 -0.19 5.12 -3.70
N GLN A 244 0.40 4.67 -4.81
CA GLN A 244 0.58 3.24 -5.10
C GLN A 244 1.71 2.99 -6.10
N LYS A 245 2.09 1.72 -6.22
CA LYS A 245 2.95 1.20 -7.28
C LYS A 245 2.15 0.94 -8.55
N ILE A 246 2.60 1.44 -9.69
CA ILE A 246 1.97 1.23 -10.99
C ILE A 246 2.92 0.45 -11.90
N VAL A 247 2.50 -0.74 -12.33
CA VAL A 247 3.29 -1.61 -13.22
C VAL A 247 2.47 -1.99 -14.43
N LEU A 248 3.01 -1.78 -15.64
CA LEU A 248 2.47 -2.39 -16.85
C LEU A 248 3.41 -3.51 -17.30
N THR A 249 2.83 -4.65 -17.63
CA THR A 249 3.54 -5.74 -18.30
C THR A 249 2.96 -6.00 -19.67
N LYS A 250 3.78 -6.56 -20.58
CA LYS A 250 3.32 -6.91 -21.91
C LYS A 250 4.04 -8.13 -22.48
N GLU A 251 3.29 -9.14 -22.87
CA GLU A 251 3.78 -10.30 -23.62
C GLU A 251 2.76 -10.75 -24.67
N GLN A 252 3.21 -11.13 -25.86
CA GLN A 252 2.37 -11.72 -26.93
C GLN A 252 1.10 -10.91 -27.31
N GLY A 253 1.14 -9.59 -27.11
CA GLY A 253 0.02 -8.70 -27.39
C GLY A 253 -0.88 -8.43 -26.18
N ASP A 254 -0.79 -9.24 -25.13
CA ASP A 254 -1.49 -9.03 -23.88
C ASP A 254 -0.77 -7.97 -23.03
N THR A 255 -1.49 -6.92 -22.65
CA THR A 255 -1.03 -5.82 -21.79
C THR A 255 -1.80 -5.88 -20.49
N ARG A 256 -1.07 -5.85 -19.38
CA ARG A 256 -1.65 -6.00 -18.04
C ARG A 256 -1.24 -4.84 -17.16
N LEU A 257 -2.19 -4.28 -16.44
CA LEU A 257 -1.96 -3.27 -15.41
C LEU A 257 -2.00 -3.92 -14.04
N TYR A 258 -1.00 -3.61 -13.22
CA TYR A 258 -0.94 -3.99 -11.82
C TYR A 258 -0.81 -2.73 -10.96
N LEU A 259 -1.61 -2.66 -9.90
CA LEU A 259 -1.53 -1.64 -8.86
C LEU A 259 -1.20 -2.32 -7.54
N ASP A 260 -0.10 -1.91 -6.90
CA ASP A 260 0.45 -2.56 -5.69
C ASP A 260 0.56 -4.10 -5.81
N GLY A 261 0.89 -4.59 -7.00
CA GLY A 261 1.02 -6.02 -7.30
C GLY A 261 -0.28 -6.74 -7.67
N SER A 262 -1.44 -6.15 -7.39
CA SER A 262 -2.74 -6.70 -7.77
C SER A 262 -3.08 -6.40 -9.23
N LEU A 263 -3.46 -7.43 -10.00
CA LEU A 263 -3.86 -7.27 -11.39
C LEU A 263 -5.18 -6.47 -11.47
N GLN A 264 -5.18 -5.38 -12.25
CA GLN A 264 -6.35 -4.50 -12.45
C GLN A 264 -7.07 -4.73 -13.77
N PHE A 265 -6.35 -5.15 -14.82
CA PHE A 265 -6.96 -5.67 -16.04
C PHE A 265 -5.93 -6.45 -16.87
N SER A 266 -6.44 -7.31 -17.76
CA SER A 266 -5.68 -7.94 -18.83
C SER A 266 -6.34 -7.61 -20.17
N SER A 267 -5.59 -7.07 -21.13
CA SER A 267 -6.17 -6.67 -22.43
C SER A 267 -6.81 -7.82 -23.20
N SER A 268 -6.43 -9.06 -22.89
CA SER A 268 -7.01 -10.27 -23.45
C SER A 268 -8.49 -10.50 -23.09
N ASP A 269 -8.97 -9.94 -21.99
CA ASP A 269 -10.31 -10.23 -21.46
C ASP A 269 -11.00 -9.07 -20.73
N GLU A 270 -10.37 -7.89 -20.60
CA GLU A 270 -10.94 -6.71 -19.92
C GLU A 270 -12.32 -6.32 -20.46
N TYR A 271 -12.59 -6.56 -21.74
CA TYR A 271 -13.90 -6.29 -22.35
C TYR A 271 -15.03 -7.03 -21.62
N ARG A 272 -14.79 -8.22 -21.06
CA ARG A 272 -15.78 -8.96 -20.26
C ARG A 272 -16.12 -8.22 -18.97
N TYR A 273 -15.11 -7.65 -18.32
CA TYR A 273 -15.25 -6.86 -17.11
C TYR A 273 -16.00 -5.56 -17.39
N HIS A 274 -15.49 -4.73 -18.31
CA HIS A 274 -16.02 -3.39 -18.55
C HIS A 274 -17.39 -3.40 -19.22
N GLU A 275 -17.68 -4.36 -20.13
CA GLU A 275 -19.02 -4.49 -20.68
C GLU A 275 -20.04 -4.80 -19.57
N THR A 276 -19.71 -5.73 -18.65
CA THR A 276 -20.59 -6.10 -17.53
C THR A 276 -20.70 -4.98 -16.50
N LEU A 277 -19.64 -4.22 -16.26
CA LEU A 277 -19.64 -3.08 -15.35
C LEU A 277 -20.52 -1.93 -15.87
N VAL A 278 -20.51 -1.69 -17.20
CA VAL A 278 -21.09 -0.46 -17.77
C VAL A 278 -22.50 -0.67 -18.33
N HIS A 279 -22.75 -1.73 -19.09
CA HIS A 279 -24.00 -1.82 -19.86
C HIS A 279 -25.27 -2.09 -19.04
N PRO A 280 -25.24 -2.92 -17.97
CA PRO A 280 -26.43 -3.15 -17.14
C PRO A 280 -27.02 -1.88 -16.52
N PRO A 281 -26.27 -1.04 -15.79
CA PRO A 281 -26.85 0.17 -15.20
C PRO A 281 -27.24 1.20 -16.27
N MET A 282 -26.56 1.25 -17.42
CA MET A 282 -26.93 2.09 -18.55
C MET A 282 -28.25 1.66 -19.21
N SER A 283 -28.60 0.39 -19.12
CA SER A 283 -29.89 -0.13 -19.59
C SER A 283 -31.01 0.05 -18.56
N GLU A 284 -30.70 -0.03 -17.27
CA GLU A 284 -31.68 0.10 -16.19
C GLU A 284 -32.14 1.55 -15.99
N ALA A 285 -31.23 2.51 -16.15
CA ALA A 285 -31.54 3.92 -15.90
C ALA A 285 -32.56 4.48 -16.91
N GLU A 286 -33.58 5.19 -16.42
CA GLU A 286 -34.65 5.79 -17.25
C GLU A 286 -34.09 6.82 -18.26
N GLU A 287 -33.11 7.61 -17.79
CA GLU A 287 -32.28 8.47 -18.61
C GLU A 287 -30.82 8.13 -18.30
N ALA A 288 -29.91 8.26 -19.27
CA ALA A 288 -28.49 7.97 -19.07
C ALA A 288 -27.61 9.06 -19.71
N LYS A 289 -27.71 10.30 -19.17
CA LYS A 289 -27.06 11.49 -19.73
C LYS A 289 -25.83 11.92 -18.93
N ASN A 290 -25.92 11.86 -17.60
CA ASN A 290 -24.88 12.28 -16.66
C ASN A 290 -24.39 11.05 -15.90
N VAL A 291 -23.14 10.68 -16.11
CA VAL A 291 -22.53 9.50 -15.50
C VAL A 291 -21.39 9.91 -14.58
N LEU A 292 -21.34 9.31 -13.39
CA LEU A 292 -20.21 9.39 -12.48
C LEU A 292 -19.45 8.08 -12.52
N VAL A 293 -18.13 8.13 -12.71
CA VAL A 293 -17.22 7.00 -12.56
C VAL A 293 -16.32 7.28 -11.36
N LEU A 294 -16.32 6.40 -10.37
CA LEU A 294 -15.45 6.45 -9.20
C LEU A 294 -14.38 5.37 -9.36
N GLY A 295 -13.11 5.79 -9.45
CA GLY A 295 -12.02 4.95 -9.93
C GLY A 295 -11.96 4.91 -11.46
N GLY A 296 -11.61 3.74 -12.02
CA GLY A 296 -11.54 3.53 -13.47
C GLY A 296 -10.55 4.45 -14.21
N GLY A 297 -9.49 4.91 -13.54
CA GLY A 297 -8.51 5.86 -14.08
C GLY A 297 -7.75 5.37 -15.33
N ASP A 298 -7.82 4.08 -15.66
CA ASP A 298 -7.34 3.49 -16.92
C ASP A 298 -8.19 3.89 -18.15
N GLY A 299 -9.45 4.28 -17.93
CA GLY A 299 -10.37 4.78 -18.95
C GLY A 299 -11.11 3.71 -19.76
N LEU A 300 -11.00 2.42 -19.43
CA LEU A 300 -11.69 1.34 -20.15
C LEU A 300 -13.20 1.35 -19.89
N ALA A 301 -13.64 1.63 -18.66
CA ALA A 301 -15.06 1.86 -18.38
C ALA A 301 -15.61 3.07 -19.16
N VAL A 302 -14.83 4.14 -19.28
CA VAL A 302 -15.22 5.35 -20.03
C VAL A 302 -15.33 5.06 -21.53
N ARG A 303 -14.45 4.22 -22.10
CA ARG A 303 -14.56 3.75 -23.49
C ARG A 303 -15.91 3.10 -23.75
N GLU A 304 -16.37 2.22 -22.86
CA GLU A 304 -17.68 1.57 -22.99
C GLU A 304 -18.84 2.57 -22.85
N LEU A 305 -18.73 3.56 -21.95
CA LEU A 305 -19.72 4.62 -21.79
C LEU A 305 -19.87 5.49 -23.05
N LEU A 306 -18.76 5.78 -23.74
CA LEU A 306 -18.76 6.60 -24.95
C LEU A 306 -19.48 5.94 -26.15
N LYS A 307 -19.82 4.64 -26.08
CA LYS A 307 -20.70 3.98 -27.07
C LYS A 307 -22.13 4.54 -27.05
N TYR A 308 -22.57 5.14 -25.94
CA TYR A 308 -23.91 5.69 -25.77
C TYR A 308 -24.02 7.14 -26.26
N LYS A 309 -24.67 7.33 -27.41
CA LYS A 309 -24.78 8.66 -28.05
C LYS A 309 -25.58 9.68 -27.24
N GLN A 310 -26.53 9.22 -26.41
CA GLN A 310 -27.34 10.06 -25.55
C GLN A 310 -26.58 10.67 -24.37
N LEU A 311 -25.38 10.18 -24.09
CA LEU A 311 -24.57 10.61 -22.95
C LEU A 311 -24.05 12.03 -23.21
N GLU A 312 -24.21 12.92 -22.23
CA GLU A 312 -23.84 14.34 -22.29
C GLU A 312 -22.61 14.66 -21.45
N ASP A 313 -22.47 14.06 -20.25
CA ASP A 313 -21.38 14.34 -19.31
C ASP A 313 -20.92 13.06 -18.60
N ILE A 314 -19.60 12.82 -18.59
CA ILE A 314 -18.93 11.80 -17.80
C ILE A 314 -18.03 12.53 -16.81
N THR A 315 -18.33 12.39 -15.53
CA THR A 315 -17.44 12.81 -14.47
C THR A 315 -16.65 11.60 -13.98
N LEU A 316 -15.33 11.59 -14.15
CA LEU A 316 -14.45 10.54 -13.61
C LEU A 316 -13.68 11.08 -12.41
N VAL A 317 -13.71 10.35 -11.29
CA VAL A 317 -13.02 10.71 -10.05
C VAL A 317 -12.09 9.58 -9.67
N ASP A 318 -10.79 9.79 -9.86
CA ASP A 318 -9.74 8.85 -9.49
C ASP A 318 -8.83 9.48 -8.43
N LEU A 319 -8.29 8.70 -7.51
CA LEU A 319 -7.43 9.23 -6.45
C LEU A 319 -6.04 9.62 -6.99
N ASP A 320 -5.51 8.84 -7.93
CA ASP A 320 -4.11 8.89 -8.32
C ASP A 320 -3.93 9.54 -9.70
N PRO A 321 -3.38 10.78 -9.77
CA PRO A 321 -3.12 11.44 -11.05
C PRO A 321 -2.16 10.67 -11.95
N ALA A 322 -1.25 9.87 -11.38
CA ALA A 322 -0.31 9.09 -12.17
C ALA A 322 -1.02 8.03 -13.03
N VAL A 323 -2.13 7.45 -12.54
CA VAL A 323 -2.94 6.48 -13.31
C VAL A 323 -3.63 7.16 -14.48
N THR A 324 -4.29 8.29 -14.25
CA THR A 324 -4.99 9.03 -15.31
C THR A 324 -4.04 9.66 -16.32
N ASP A 325 -2.85 10.10 -15.89
CA ASP A 325 -1.81 10.61 -16.78
C ASP A 325 -1.24 9.47 -17.64
N LEU A 326 -1.02 8.29 -17.04
CA LEU A 326 -0.58 7.10 -17.77
C LEU A 326 -1.61 6.68 -18.82
N ALA A 327 -2.89 6.64 -18.46
CA ALA A 327 -3.99 6.32 -19.37
C ALA A 327 -4.10 7.30 -20.56
N ASN A 328 -3.66 8.55 -20.36
CA ASN A 328 -3.66 9.59 -21.39
C ASN A 328 -2.39 9.67 -22.24
N THR A 329 -1.27 9.07 -21.79
CA THR A 329 0.05 9.27 -22.41
C THR A 329 0.70 7.97 -22.88
N ASN A 330 0.41 6.84 -22.24
CA ASN A 330 1.00 5.56 -22.60
C ASN A 330 0.39 4.99 -23.88
N TYR A 331 1.24 4.68 -24.86
CA TYR A 331 0.80 4.14 -26.15
C TYR A 331 -0.04 2.86 -26.02
N HIS A 332 0.30 1.94 -25.12
CA HIS A 332 -0.43 0.69 -24.98
C HIS A 332 -1.79 0.89 -24.32
N LEU A 333 -1.92 1.79 -23.35
CA LEU A 333 -3.21 2.12 -22.75
C LEU A 333 -4.11 2.89 -23.71
N LEU A 334 -3.55 3.84 -24.46
CA LEU A 334 -4.28 4.58 -25.50
C LEU A 334 -4.85 3.68 -26.61
N GLN A 335 -4.19 2.55 -26.89
CA GLN A 335 -4.72 1.54 -27.81
C GLN A 335 -5.92 0.79 -27.24
N LEU A 336 -6.00 0.62 -25.92
CA LEU A 336 -7.07 -0.13 -25.26
C LEU A 336 -8.26 0.78 -24.90
N ASN A 337 -8.00 1.95 -24.33
CA ASN A 337 -9.04 2.90 -23.93
C ASN A 337 -9.46 3.86 -25.06
N GLU A 338 -8.82 3.78 -26.23
CA GLU A 338 -9.12 4.58 -27.43
C GLU A 338 -9.05 6.11 -27.20
N GLY A 339 -8.28 6.55 -26.19
CA GLY A 339 -8.21 7.95 -25.80
C GLY A 339 -9.49 8.47 -25.13
N ALA A 340 -10.33 7.59 -24.57
CA ALA A 340 -11.62 7.93 -23.97
C ALA A 340 -11.55 9.08 -22.96
N LEU A 341 -10.49 9.16 -22.14
CA LEU A 341 -10.33 10.23 -21.15
C LEU A 341 -10.10 11.63 -21.74
N LYS A 342 -9.86 11.74 -23.04
CA LYS A 342 -9.68 13.02 -23.77
C LYS A 342 -10.94 13.47 -24.49
N ASP A 343 -12.01 12.69 -24.46
CA ASP A 343 -13.28 13.07 -25.06
C ASP A 343 -13.84 14.33 -24.40
N GLU A 344 -14.48 15.21 -25.19
CA GLU A 344 -15.01 16.49 -24.71
C GLU A 344 -16.10 16.34 -23.63
N LYS A 345 -16.74 15.16 -23.56
CA LYS A 345 -17.75 14.84 -22.55
C LYS A 345 -17.14 14.44 -21.21
N VAL A 346 -15.84 14.16 -21.15
CA VAL A 346 -15.17 13.59 -19.97
C VAL A 346 -14.49 14.69 -19.17
N THR A 347 -14.83 14.78 -17.89
CA THR A 347 -14.12 15.61 -16.91
C THR A 347 -13.49 14.73 -15.84
N VAL A 348 -12.16 14.75 -15.77
CA VAL A 348 -11.38 13.99 -14.78
C VAL A 348 -11.09 14.86 -13.56
N TYR A 349 -11.36 14.34 -12.36
CA TYR A 349 -10.98 14.92 -11.08
C TYR A 349 -10.04 13.96 -10.34
N ASN A 350 -8.79 14.36 -10.13
CA ASN A 350 -7.88 13.59 -9.28
C ASN A 350 -8.10 13.93 -7.80
N LYS A 351 -9.07 13.25 -7.16
CA LYS A 351 -9.54 13.51 -5.80
C LYS A 351 -10.01 12.23 -5.13
N ASP A 352 -10.05 12.25 -3.81
CA ASP A 352 -10.70 11.21 -3.02
C ASP A 352 -12.20 11.14 -3.31
N ALA A 353 -12.71 9.96 -3.68
CA ALA A 353 -14.12 9.76 -4.05
C ALA A 353 -15.09 10.05 -2.89
N PHE A 354 -14.69 9.72 -1.66
CA PHE A 354 -15.50 9.99 -0.47
C PHE A 354 -15.63 11.50 -0.27
N GLU A 355 -14.51 12.23 -0.29
CA GLU A 355 -14.50 13.70 -0.17
C GLU A 355 -15.26 14.38 -1.32
N PHE A 356 -15.12 13.87 -2.54
CA PHE A 356 -15.79 14.40 -3.73
C PHE A 356 -17.31 14.34 -3.58
N LEU A 357 -17.85 13.21 -3.14
CA LEU A 357 -19.28 13.04 -2.90
C LEU A 357 -19.76 13.80 -1.66
N GLU A 358 -18.98 13.84 -0.58
CA GLU A 358 -19.37 14.56 0.63
C GLU A 358 -19.55 16.07 0.38
N LYS A 359 -18.68 16.65 -0.46
CA LYS A 359 -18.74 18.08 -0.84
C LYS A 359 -19.60 18.36 -2.06
N GLY A 360 -19.93 17.31 -2.82
CA GLY A 360 -20.72 17.38 -4.04
C GLY A 360 -22.21 17.57 -3.77
N ASN A 361 -22.92 18.17 -4.74
CA ASN A 361 -24.38 18.31 -4.72
C ASN A 361 -24.99 17.93 -6.09
N ARG A 362 -24.21 17.33 -6.99
CA ARG A 362 -24.64 16.98 -8.35
C ARG A 362 -25.35 15.62 -8.31
N PHE A 363 -26.45 15.50 -9.05
CA PHE A 363 -27.12 14.22 -9.24
C PHE A 363 -26.68 13.58 -10.55
N TYR A 364 -26.53 12.27 -10.53
CA TYR A 364 -26.16 11.45 -11.69
C TYR A 364 -27.27 10.45 -12.02
N ASP A 365 -27.38 10.16 -13.30
CA ASP A 365 -28.31 9.17 -13.80
C ASP A 365 -27.73 7.76 -13.61
N VAL A 366 -26.42 7.61 -13.85
CA VAL A 366 -25.67 6.37 -13.63
C VAL A 366 -24.43 6.64 -12.79
N ILE A 367 -24.13 5.74 -11.85
CA ILE A 367 -22.88 5.76 -11.06
C ILE A 367 -22.14 4.43 -11.20
N ILE A 368 -20.95 4.46 -11.76
CA ILE A 368 -20.05 3.30 -11.87
C ILE A 368 -19.01 3.39 -10.75
N ILE A 369 -18.87 2.33 -9.96
CA ILE A 369 -17.89 2.21 -8.88
C ILE A 369 -16.90 1.12 -9.26
N ASP A 370 -15.76 1.56 -9.78
CA ASP A 370 -14.67 0.74 -10.33
C ASP A 370 -13.41 0.94 -9.50
N LEU A 371 -13.50 0.50 -8.25
CA LEU A 371 -12.46 0.65 -7.24
C LEU A 371 -11.75 -0.70 -7.02
N PRO A 372 -10.47 -0.71 -6.62
CA PRO A 372 -9.80 -1.94 -6.21
C PRO A 372 -10.44 -2.56 -4.95
N ASP A 373 -10.24 -3.86 -4.78
CA ASP A 373 -10.76 -4.63 -3.65
C ASP A 373 -10.43 -3.99 -2.27
N PRO A 374 -11.30 -4.11 -1.26
CA PRO A 374 -11.17 -3.48 0.06
C PRO A 374 -10.14 -4.17 0.97
N ASN A 375 -8.90 -4.29 0.50
CA ASN A 375 -7.81 -5.02 1.16
C ASN A 375 -6.95 -4.14 2.11
N ASN A 376 -7.28 -2.86 2.24
CA ASN A 376 -6.64 -1.92 3.17
C ASN A 376 -7.65 -0.87 3.65
N GLU A 377 -7.27 -0.09 4.66
CA GLU A 377 -8.15 0.86 5.33
C GLU A 377 -8.61 2.00 4.41
N SER A 378 -7.75 2.42 3.48
CA SER A 378 -8.03 3.52 2.55
C SER A 378 -9.01 3.11 1.46
N LEU A 379 -9.00 1.85 1.03
CA LEU A 379 -10.01 1.30 0.11
C LEU A 379 -11.29 0.90 0.86
N ASN A 380 -11.18 0.24 2.01
CA ASN A 380 -12.32 -0.24 2.77
C ASN A 380 -13.30 0.88 3.17
N LYS A 381 -12.83 2.11 3.42
CA LYS A 381 -13.73 3.25 3.68
C LYS A 381 -14.74 3.49 2.55
N LEU A 382 -14.39 3.13 1.31
CA LEU A 382 -15.21 3.24 0.10
C LEU A 382 -16.17 2.05 -0.09
N TYR A 383 -16.18 1.08 0.83
CA TYR A 383 -17.11 -0.05 0.86
C TYR A 383 -17.98 -0.02 2.12
N THR A 384 -18.23 1.17 2.68
CA THR A 384 -19.00 1.37 3.90
C THR A 384 -20.43 1.84 3.62
N ARG A 385 -21.32 1.59 4.59
CA ARG A 385 -22.69 2.11 4.57
C ARG A 385 -22.73 3.63 4.43
N GLU A 386 -21.79 4.35 5.06
CA GLU A 386 -21.66 5.79 4.95
C GLU A 386 -21.37 6.21 3.51
N PHE A 387 -20.40 5.56 2.85
CA PHE A 387 -20.08 5.83 1.45
C PHE A 387 -21.26 5.51 0.52
N TYR A 388 -21.89 4.34 0.65
CA TYR A 388 -23.05 4.00 -0.18
C TYR A 388 -24.27 4.89 0.09
N SER A 389 -24.37 5.48 1.28
CA SER A 389 -25.39 6.51 1.56
C SER A 389 -25.13 7.80 0.76
N LEU A 390 -23.86 8.16 0.54
CA LEU A 390 -23.50 9.26 -0.35
C LEU A 390 -23.86 8.92 -1.81
N ILE A 391 -23.58 7.70 -2.25
CA ILE A 391 -23.97 7.21 -3.59
C ILE A 391 -25.48 7.34 -3.78
N ARG A 392 -26.28 6.81 -2.84
CA ARG A 392 -27.75 6.92 -2.86
C ARG A 392 -28.23 8.38 -2.94
N ASN A 393 -27.55 9.31 -2.28
CA ASN A 393 -27.92 10.73 -2.27
C ASN A 393 -27.53 11.46 -3.57
N HIS A 394 -26.57 10.93 -4.34
CA HIS A 394 -26.18 11.44 -5.64
C HIS A 394 -26.88 10.73 -6.80
N LEU A 395 -27.55 9.61 -6.54
CA LEU A 395 -28.31 8.86 -7.54
C LEU A 395 -29.73 9.40 -7.71
N ARG A 396 -30.13 9.65 -8.95
CA ARG A 396 -31.52 10.02 -9.27
C ARG A 396 -32.50 8.87 -8.97
N PRO A 397 -33.79 9.15 -8.75
CA PRO A 397 -34.81 8.13 -8.47
C PRO A 397 -34.84 6.96 -9.49
N GLY A 398 -34.90 7.26 -10.79
CA GLY A 398 -34.82 6.27 -11.87
C GLY A 398 -33.39 6.00 -12.36
N GLY A 399 -32.38 6.26 -11.53
CA GLY A 399 -30.98 6.02 -11.85
C GLY A 399 -30.48 4.67 -11.31
N ALA A 400 -29.38 4.17 -11.88
CA ALA A 400 -28.77 2.91 -11.46
C ALA A 400 -27.27 3.08 -11.16
N ALA A 401 -26.76 2.32 -10.20
CA ALA A 401 -25.35 2.23 -9.91
C ALA A 401 -24.86 0.80 -10.15
N MET A 402 -23.60 0.64 -10.52
CA MET A 402 -22.95 -0.66 -10.61
C MET A 402 -21.64 -0.63 -9.84
N ILE A 403 -21.44 -1.64 -9.01
CA ILE A 403 -20.32 -1.75 -8.08
C ILE A 403 -19.59 -3.05 -8.36
N GLN A 404 -18.28 -2.99 -8.61
CA GLN A 404 -17.41 -4.17 -8.53
C GLN A 404 -17.39 -4.68 -7.08
N ALA A 405 -17.51 -6.00 -6.88
CA ALA A 405 -17.73 -6.56 -5.56
C ALA A 405 -16.90 -7.81 -5.24
N THR A 406 -15.68 -7.92 -5.78
CA THR A 406 -14.78 -9.08 -5.68
C THR A 406 -15.44 -10.38 -6.17
N SER A 407 -14.87 -11.54 -5.83
CA SER A 407 -15.38 -12.84 -6.27
C SER A 407 -16.42 -13.44 -5.31
N PRO A 408 -17.61 -13.85 -5.78
CA PRO A 408 -18.56 -14.61 -4.97
C PRO A 408 -18.11 -16.07 -4.73
N VAL A 409 -17.10 -16.54 -5.47
CA VAL A 409 -16.52 -17.90 -5.34
C VAL A 409 -15.35 -17.89 -4.35
N PHE A 410 -14.38 -16.99 -4.55
CA PHE A 410 -13.19 -16.93 -3.70
C PHE A 410 -13.46 -16.17 -2.39
N ALA A 411 -14.30 -15.14 -2.43
CA ALA A 411 -14.58 -14.24 -1.32
C ALA A 411 -16.08 -14.07 -1.06
N THR A 412 -16.81 -15.20 -0.99
CA THR A 412 -18.27 -15.25 -0.85
C THR A 412 -18.80 -14.37 0.28
N GLU A 413 -18.20 -14.43 1.47
CA GLU A 413 -18.61 -13.58 2.60
C GLU A 413 -18.37 -12.09 2.34
N VAL A 414 -17.32 -11.72 1.62
CA VAL A 414 -17.02 -10.33 1.25
C VAL A 414 -18.06 -9.83 0.25
N TYR A 415 -18.27 -10.56 -0.85
CA TYR A 415 -19.24 -10.23 -1.90
C TYR A 415 -20.62 -9.94 -1.30
N TRP A 416 -21.16 -10.87 -0.51
CA TRP A 416 -22.49 -10.72 0.08
C TRP A 416 -22.54 -9.71 1.23
N THR A 417 -21.42 -9.43 1.89
CA THR A 417 -21.34 -8.32 2.85
C THR A 417 -21.42 -6.97 2.12
N ILE A 418 -20.82 -6.83 0.93
CA ILE A 418 -20.95 -5.62 0.13
C ILE A 418 -22.41 -5.41 -0.28
N ASP A 419 -23.10 -6.45 -0.75
CA ASP A 419 -24.56 -6.43 -1.04
C ASP A 419 -25.36 -5.97 0.18
N GLU A 420 -25.16 -6.62 1.33
CA GLU A 420 -25.86 -6.26 2.57
C GLU A 420 -25.59 -4.80 2.97
N THR A 421 -24.36 -4.33 2.79
CA THR A 421 -23.97 -2.95 3.10
C THR A 421 -24.70 -1.96 2.20
N ILE A 422 -24.79 -2.21 0.90
CA ILE A 422 -25.53 -1.38 -0.06
C ILE A 422 -27.02 -1.37 0.31
N ARG A 423 -27.62 -2.54 0.54
CA ARG A 423 -29.04 -2.70 0.91
C ARG A 423 -29.39 -1.96 2.20
N SER A 424 -28.47 -1.90 3.16
CA SER A 424 -28.66 -1.19 4.43
C SER A 424 -28.84 0.33 4.31
N THR A 425 -28.60 0.89 3.12
CA THR A 425 -28.88 2.29 2.77
C THR A 425 -30.29 2.51 2.21
N GLY A 426 -31.03 1.42 1.96
CA GLY A 426 -32.35 1.43 1.33
C GLY A 426 -32.30 1.49 -0.19
N LEU A 427 -31.21 1.04 -0.81
CA LEU A 427 -31.15 0.72 -2.23
C LEU A 427 -31.60 -0.73 -2.45
N GLU A 428 -32.30 -0.99 -3.55
CA GLU A 428 -32.56 -2.33 -4.06
C GLU A 428 -31.33 -2.81 -4.84
N THR A 429 -31.00 -4.09 -4.72
CA THR A 429 -29.81 -4.68 -5.34
C THR A 429 -30.14 -5.88 -6.20
N GLU A 430 -29.36 -6.05 -7.26
CA GLU A 430 -29.33 -7.23 -8.11
C GLU A 430 -27.88 -7.63 -8.34
N ASN A 431 -27.60 -8.93 -8.19
CA ASN A 431 -26.25 -9.46 -8.04
C ASN A 431 -25.86 -10.19 -9.32
N PHE A 432 -24.65 -9.92 -9.82
CA PHE A 432 -24.12 -10.49 -11.07
C PHE A 432 -22.78 -11.16 -10.82
N HIS A 433 -22.48 -12.22 -11.56
CA HIS A 433 -21.14 -12.80 -11.61
C HIS A 433 -20.82 -13.44 -12.97
N LEU A 434 -19.54 -13.49 -13.30
CA LEU A 434 -19.03 -14.11 -14.52
C LEU A 434 -17.57 -14.53 -14.38
N ASP A 435 -17.12 -15.41 -15.27
CA ASP A 435 -15.71 -15.76 -15.37
C ASP A 435 -14.94 -14.77 -16.28
N ILE A 436 -13.92 -14.16 -15.70
CA ILE A 436 -12.91 -13.34 -16.37
C ILE A 436 -11.60 -14.14 -16.30
N PRO A 437 -11.07 -14.67 -17.42
CA PRO A 437 -9.94 -15.59 -17.41
C PRO A 437 -8.72 -15.16 -16.59
N SER A 438 -8.42 -13.86 -16.53
CA SER A 438 -7.33 -13.30 -15.74
C SER A 438 -7.62 -13.17 -14.24
N PHE A 439 -8.90 -13.08 -13.84
CA PHE A 439 -9.33 -12.88 -12.44
C PHE A 439 -10.00 -14.10 -11.81
N GLY A 440 -10.43 -15.07 -12.61
CA GLY A 440 -11.36 -16.11 -12.20
C GLY A 440 -12.81 -15.60 -12.19
N ASN A 441 -13.65 -16.16 -11.33
CA ASN A 441 -15.03 -15.70 -11.18
C ASN A 441 -15.07 -14.35 -10.48
N TRP A 442 -15.75 -13.37 -11.05
CA TRP A 442 -15.82 -12.01 -10.55
C TRP A 442 -17.26 -11.54 -10.43
N GLY A 443 -17.54 -10.76 -9.40
CA GLY A 443 -18.86 -10.34 -9.01
C GLY A 443 -19.08 -8.83 -9.13
N PHE A 444 -20.31 -8.47 -9.42
CA PHE A 444 -20.80 -7.11 -9.47
C PHE A 444 -22.16 -7.00 -8.78
N ILE A 445 -22.49 -5.82 -8.29
CA ILE A 445 -23.76 -5.54 -7.64
C ILE A 445 -24.34 -4.28 -8.29
N MET A 446 -25.48 -4.45 -8.96
CA MET A 446 -26.26 -3.33 -9.44
C MET A 446 -27.17 -2.84 -8.32
N ALA A 447 -27.29 -1.54 -8.16
CA ALA A 447 -28.10 -0.92 -7.13
C ALA A 447 -28.98 0.20 -7.71
N SER A 448 -30.23 0.26 -7.28
CA SER A 448 -31.17 1.32 -7.68
C SER A 448 -32.01 1.77 -6.49
N ARG A 449 -32.59 2.96 -6.58
CA ARG A 449 -33.57 3.43 -5.59
C ARG A 449 -34.93 2.77 -5.77
N GLU A 450 -35.16 2.20 -6.94
CA GLU A 450 -36.37 1.49 -7.31
C GLU A 450 -36.05 0.02 -7.61
N ARG A 451 -37.09 -0.80 -7.75
CA ARG A 451 -36.91 -2.23 -7.97
C ARG A 451 -36.33 -2.47 -9.37
N ILE A 452 -35.22 -3.19 -9.42
CA ILE A 452 -34.58 -3.61 -10.67
C ILE A 452 -35.42 -4.68 -11.37
N GLU A 453 -35.74 -4.46 -12.64
CA GLU A 453 -36.50 -5.41 -13.46
C GLU A 453 -35.63 -6.06 -14.54
N LEU A 454 -35.02 -7.21 -14.23
CA LEU A 454 -34.13 -7.98 -15.12
C LEU A 454 -34.66 -8.26 -16.54
N LYS A 455 -35.99 -8.25 -16.72
CA LYS A 455 -36.62 -8.48 -18.03
C LYS A 455 -36.48 -7.29 -18.97
N ASN A 456 -36.25 -6.10 -18.43
CA ASN A 456 -36.16 -4.85 -19.17
C ASN A 456 -34.71 -4.50 -19.52
N LEU A 457 -33.72 -5.26 -19.02
CA LEU A 457 -32.32 -5.09 -19.37
C LEU A 457 -32.08 -5.55 -20.82
N ASP A 458 -31.70 -4.60 -21.67
CA ASP A 458 -31.36 -4.82 -23.07
C ASP A 458 -30.13 -4.01 -23.48
N ILE A 459 -29.27 -4.62 -24.28
CA ILE A 459 -27.99 -4.01 -24.68
C ILE A 459 -28.19 -3.39 -26.06
N SER A 460 -28.26 -2.07 -26.09
CA SER A 460 -28.51 -1.28 -27.31
C SER A 460 -27.25 -0.93 -28.09
N VAL A 461 -26.07 -1.25 -27.56
CA VAL A 461 -24.75 -0.93 -28.15
C VAL A 461 -24.01 -2.20 -28.58
N GLU A 462 -23.00 -2.05 -29.42
CA GLU A 462 -22.16 -3.17 -29.86
C GLU A 462 -21.24 -3.65 -28.73
N THR A 463 -21.31 -4.94 -28.44
CA THR A 463 -20.53 -5.65 -27.42
C THR A 463 -19.80 -6.84 -28.05
N THR A 464 -18.66 -7.20 -27.46
CA THR A 464 -17.85 -8.35 -27.86
C THR A 464 -18.24 -9.60 -27.09
N TYR A 465 -18.61 -9.46 -25.82
CA TYR A 465 -18.95 -10.56 -24.92
C TYR A 465 -20.42 -10.57 -24.54
N LEU A 466 -20.92 -9.44 -24.07
CA LEU A 466 -22.14 -9.35 -23.30
C LEU A 466 -23.37 -9.41 -24.19
N THR A 467 -24.36 -10.21 -23.82
CA THR A 467 -25.67 -10.30 -24.49
C THR A 467 -26.79 -10.17 -23.47
N GLY A 468 -27.99 -9.79 -23.89
CA GLY A 468 -29.14 -9.71 -23.00
C GLY A 468 -29.50 -11.06 -22.33
N ASP A 469 -29.19 -12.19 -22.97
CA ASP A 469 -29.34 -13.52 -22.37
C ASP A 469 -28.29 -13.78 -21.28
N LEU A 470 -27.04 -13.36 -21.50
CA LEU A 470 -25.98 -13.48 -20.52
C LEU A 470 -26.27 -12.66 -19.26
N LEU A 471 -26.84 -11.46 -19.40
CA LEU A 471 -27.22 -10.63 -18.25
C LEU A 471 -28.12 -11.37 -17.26
N ARG A 472 -29.11 -12.11 -17.77
CA ARG A 472 -29.99 -12.93 -16.93
C ARG A 472 -29.31 -14.18 -16.38
N ALA A 473 -28.35 -14.74 -17.11
CA ALA A 473 -27.59 -15.89 -16.63
C ALA A 473 -26.62 -15.50 -15.51
N PHE A 474 -26.05 -14.30 -15.55
CA PHE A 474 -25.12 -13.80 -14.54
C PHE A 474 -25.77 -13.53 -13.18
N THR A 475 -27.09 -13.53 -13.07
CA THR A 475 -27.77 -13.40 -11.77
C THR A 475 -28.07 -14.74 -11.09
N VAL A 476 -27.56 -15.86 -11.63
CA VAL A 476 -27.83 -17.20 -11.14
C VAL A 476 -26.60 -17.77 -10.45
N PHE A 477 -26.67 -17.90 -9.14
CA PHE A 477 -25.56 -18.37 -8.29
C PHE A 477 -25.66 -19.86 -7.96
N GLY A 478 -24.49 -20.50 -7.80
CA GLY A 478 -24.40 -21.82 -7.17
C GLY A 478 -24.82 -21.80 -5.70
N LYS A 479 -25.19 -22.96 -5.13
CA LYS A 479 -25.59 -23.06 -3.71
C LYS A 479 -24.45 -22.77 -2.72
N ASP A 480 -23.22 -22.89 -3.21
CA ASP A 480 -21.98 -22.59 -2.50
C ASP A 480 -21.53 -21.13 -2.69
N GLU A 481 -22.13 -20.43 -3.65
CA GLU A 481 -21.80 -19.05 -4.03
C GLU A 481 -22.91 -18.06 -3.64
N ASP A 482 -24.09 -18.57 -3.25
CA ASP A 482 -25.26 -17.76 -2.95
C ASP A 482 -25.20 -17.10 -1.55
N ARG A 483 -26.19 -16.24 -1.28
CA ARG A 483 -26.29 -15.48 -0.03
C ARG A 483 -26.52 -16.36 1.20
N GLU A 484 -26.93 -17.62 1.04
CA GLU A 484 -27.20 -18.54 2.16
C GLU A 484 -25.92 -19.26 2.60
N ILE A 485 -24.95 -18.47 3.10
CA ILE A 485 -23.64 -18.98 3.50
C ILE A 485 -23.76 -19.86 4.76
N ILE A 486 -23.24 -21.08 4.67
CA ILE A 486 -23.16 -22.04 5.78
C ILE A 486 -21.69 -22.26 6.13
N ASN A 487 -21.29 -21.96 7.38
CA ASN A 487 -19.92 -22.18 7.81
C ASN A 487 -19.59 -23.67 8.02
N ARG A 488 -18.31 -23.99 8.22
CA ARG A 488 -17.82 -25.38 8.45
C ARG A 488 -18.50 -26.10 9.63
N LYS A 489 -19.15 -25.38 10.55
CA LYS A 489 -19.90 -25.93 11.69
C LYS A 489 -21.38 -26.18 11.38
N GLY A 490 -21.83 -25.92 10.15
CA GLY A 490 -23.22 -26.07 9.71
C GLY A 490 -24.14 -24.91 10.14
N ASN A 491 -23.60 -23.80 10.63
CA ASN A 491 -24.40 -22.64 11.03
C ASN A 491 -24.47 -21.61 9.90
N ARG A 492 -25.64 -21.00 9.72
CA ARG A 492 -25.81 -19.86 8.81
C ARG A 492 -24.96 -18.69 9.27
N VAL A 493 -24.21 -18.09 8.36
CA VAL A 493 -23.44 -16.86 8.61
C VAL A 493 -24.40 -15.67 8.56
N SER A 494 -24.32 -14.80 9.57
CA SER A 494 -25.04 -13.53 9.56
C SER A 494 -24.18 -12.48 8.89
N LEU A 495 -24.71 -11.84 7.85
CA LEU A 495 -24.06 -10.73 7.17
C LEU A 495 -24.47 -9.44 7.88
N GLU A 496 -23.50 -8.63 8.28
CA GLU A 496 -23.73 -7.31 8.87
C GLU A 496 -23.15 -6.24 7.95
N PRO A 497 -23.79 -5.06 7.84
CA PRO A 497 -23.24 -3.96 7.05
C PRO A 497 -21.83 -3.56 7.50
N ASN A 498 -20.94 -3.31 6.55
CA ASN A 498 -19.63 -2.70 6.79
C ASN A 498 -19.82 -1.20 7.05
N THR A 499 -19.19 -0.66 8.10
CA THR A 499 -19.34 0.76 8.49
C THR A 499 -18.00 1.37 8.83
N LEU A 500 -17.89 2.70 8.81
CA LEU A 500 -16.65 3.38 9.23
C LEU A 500 -16.23 3.06 10.68
N ILE A 501 -17.20 2.77 11.56
CA ILE A 501 -16.93 2.46 12.98
C ILE A 501 -16.63 0.96 13.18
N ASN A 502 -17.20 0.10 12.34
CA ASN A 502 -16.96 -1.34 12.36
C ASN A 502 -16.53 -1.83 10.95
N PRO A 503 -15.27 -1.57 10.55
CA PRO A 503 -14.74 -1.90 9.22
C PRO A 503 -14.34 -3.38 9.10
N HIS A 504 -15.29 -4.31 9.23
CA HIS A 504 -15.01 -5.75 9.30
C HIS A 504 -14.76 -6.43 7.95
N LEU A 505 -14.88 -5.71 6.83
CA LEU A 505 -14.70 -6.27 5.50
C LEU A 505 -13.25 -6.67 5.19
N ILE A 506 -12.26 -5.95 5.74
CA ILE A 506 -10.82 -6.27 5.57
C ILE A 506 -10.51 -7.63 6.18
N GLU A 507 -10.99 -7.89 7.41
CA GLU A 507 -10.78 -9.17 8.09
C GLU A 507 -11.41 -10.33 7.29
N LYS A 508 -12.60 -10.12 6.73
CA LYS A 508 -13.26 -11.10 5.86
C LYS A 508 -12.48 -11.34 4.58
N TYR A 509 -11.90 -10.29 4.00
CA TYR A 509 -11.08 -10.39 2.80
C TYR A 509 -9.82 -11.21 3.06
N GLU A 510 -9.09 -10.94 4.13
CA GLU A 510 -7.90 -11.72 4.50
C GLU A 510 -8.22 -13.21 4.70
N GLN A 511 -9.34 -13.54 5.35
CA GLN A 511 -9.77 -14.92 5.57
C GLN A 511 -10.23 -15.64 4.31
N ALA A 512 -10.73 -14.91 3.30
CA ALA A 512 -11.24 -15.48 2.06
C ALA A 512 -10.12 -16.14 1.22
N TRP A 513 -8.95 -15.52 1.21
CA TRP A 513 -7.80 -15.98 0.42
C TRP A 513 -6.95 -17.04 1.12
N ASP A 514 -7.23 -17.42 2.38
CA ASP A 514 -6.44 -18.41 3.13
C ASP A 514 -6.26 -19.79 2.42
N ASN A 515 -7.12 -20.11 1.44
CA ASN A 515 -7.11 -21.40 0.76
C ASN A 515 -6.60 -21.34 -0.70
N TYR A 516 -6.15 -20.18 -1.17
CA TYR A 516 -5.72 -19.92 -2.56
C TYR A 516 -4.45 -19.09 -2.60
#